data_AF-A0A353H251-F1
#
_entry.id   AF-A0A353H251-F1
#
_cell.length_a   1.000
_cell.length_b   1.000
_cell.length_c   1.000
_cell.angle_alpha   90.00
_cell.angle_beta   90.00
_cell.angle_gamma   90.00
#
_symmetry.space_group_name_H-M   'P 1'
#
loop_
_entity.id
_entity.type
_entity.pdbx_description
1 polymer ?
#
loop_
_entity_poly.entity_id
_entity_poly.type
_entity_poly.pdbx_seq_one_letter_code
_entity_poly.pdbx_strand_id
1 'polypeptide(L)'
;QKAISFRFSPERLRIFPWGVDLQHFNPRKRATLRGKLGWQKELVFLCLRSMEPQYGVDIVMKAFIQTAARYPQARLLLMGAGSQEQALRRMAEESGLTEHVHFGGFVS
;
A
#
# COMPACT_ATOMS: atom_id res chain seq x y z
N GLN A 1 15.23 -18.76 -11.13
CA GLN A 1 15.12 -18.96 -12.59
C GLN A 1 15.87 -17.88 -13.40
N LYS A 2 15.66 -16.58 -13.18
CA LYS A 2 16.37 -15.51 -13.91
C LYS A 2 17.91 -15.48 -13.77
N ALA A 3 18.45 -15.81 -12.59
CA ALA A 3 19.91 -15.89 -12.41
C ALA A 3 20.55 -17.01 -13.26
N ILE A 4 19.86 -18.15 -13.41
CA ILE A 4 20.35 -19.27 -14.23
C ILE A 4 20.35 -18.88 -15.72
N SER A 5 19.36 -18.11 -16.19
CA SER A 5 19.38 -17.59 -17.57
C SER A 5 20.53 -16.62 -17.83
N PHE A 6 21.10 -16.01 -16.79
CA PHE A 6 22.33 -15.21 -16.88
C PHE A 6 23.61 -16.05 -16.67
N ARG A 7 23.52 -17.39 -16.72
CA ARG A 7 24.63 -18.35 -16.60
C ARG A 7 25.31 -18.38 -15.23
N PHE A 8 24.64 -17.96 -14.16
CA PHE A 8 25.12 -18.20 -12.79
C PHE A 8 24.97 -19.69 -12.42
N SER A 9 26.03 -20.28 -11.85
CA SER A 9 26.06 -21.67 -11.41
C SER A 9 25.02 -21.93 -10.30
N PRO A 10 24.10 -22.92 -10.47
CA PRO A 10 23.08 -23.22 -9.48
C PRO A 10 23.63 -23.59 -8.10
N GLU A 11 24.73 -24.35 -8.03
CA GLU A 11 25.33 -24.73 -6.73
C GLU A 11 25.86 -23.53 -5.92
N ARG A 12 26.05 -22.38 -6.57
CA ARG A 12 26.48 -21.12 -5.93
C ARG A 12 25.34 -20.15 -5.62
N LEU A 13 24.09 -20.51 -5.93
CA LEU A 13 22.92 -19.69 -5.59
C LEU A 13 22.46 -19.99 -4.17
N ARG A 14 22.16 -18.95 -3.41
CA ARG A 14 21.50 -19.05 -2.10
C ARG A 14 20.33 -18.08 -2.07
N ILE A 15 19.21 -18.52 -1.50
CA ILE A 15 18.06 -17.64 -1.25
C ILE A 15 18.26 -17.06 0.14
N PHE A 16 18.35 -15.74 0.21
CA PHE A 16 18.38 -15.02 1.47
C PHE A 16 17.05 -14.26 1.63
N PRO A 17 16.16 -14.71 2.54
CA PRO A 17 14.90 -14.00 2.78
C PRO A 17 15.16 -12.67 3.47
N TRP A 18 14.27 -11.72 3.26
CA TRP A 18 14.33 -10.43 3.95
C TRP A 18 13.80 -10.59 5.37
N GLY A 19 14.48 -9.97 6.32
CA GLY A 19 14.07 -9.91 7.73
C GLY A 19 13.62 -8.50 8.12
N VAL A 20 12.91 -8.42 9.24
CA VAL A 20 12.54 -7.15 9.90
C VAL A 20 12.91 -7.22 11.38
N ASP A 21 13.17 -6.07 12.01
CA ASP A 21 13.42 -5.99 13.45
C ASP A 21 12.12 -6.24 14.23
N LEU A 22 12.08 -7.32 15.03
CA LEU A 22 10.91 -7.72 15.81
C LEU A 22 10.68 -6.85 17.05
N GLN A 23 11.69 -6.11 17.52
CA GLN A 23 11.50 -5.11 18.57
C GLN A 23 10.79 -3.88 18.03
N HIS A 24 11.09 -3.50 16.78
CA HIS A 24 10.41 -2.40 16.09
C HIS A 24 9.04 -2.81 15.53
N PHE A 25 8.99 -3.89 14.76
CA PHE A 25 7.79 -4.41 14.09
C PHE A 25 7.15 -5.51 14.93
N ASN A 26 6.23 -5.10 15.79
CA ASN A 26 5.47 -5.99 16.66
C ASN A 26 4.00 -5.52 16.75
N PRO A 27 3.05 -6.41 17.12
CA PRO A 27 1.63 -6.09 17.13
C PRO A 27 1.18 -5.21 18.31
N ARG A 28 2.08 -4.59 19.09
CA ARG A 28 1.69 -3.73 20.22
C ARG A 28 0.99 -2.46 19.71
N LYS A 29 -0.01 -2.01 20.46
CA LYS A 29 -0.80 -0.82 20.12
C LYS A 29 0.04 0.45 20.32
N ARG A 30 0.23 1.23 19.25
CA ARG A 30 0.78 2.60 19.26
C ARG A 30 -0.34 3.61 19.00
N ALA A 31 -0.10 4.89 19.29
CA ALA A 31 -0.98 5.97 18.82
C ALA A 31 -1.13 5.85 17.30
N THR A 32 -2.34 5.58 16.83
CA THR A 32 -2.55 5.19 15.44
C THR A 32 -2.88 6.42 14.58
N LEU A 33 -2.34 6.47 13.37
CA LEU A 33 -2.78 7.39 12.32
C LEU A 33 -4.31 7.37 12.16
N ARG A 34 -4.93 6.19 12.38
CA ARG A 34 -6.39 6.03 12.46
C ARG A 34 -7.04 6.99 13.45
N GLY A 35 -6.43 7.22 14.61
CA GLY A 35 -6.93 8.18 15.60
C GLY A 35 -7.00 9.61 15.07
N LYS A 36 -5.94 10.04 14.38
CA LYS A 36 -5.84 11.39 13.78
C LYS A 36 -6.82 11.59 12.63
N LEU A 37 -7.13 10.53 11.88
CA LEU A 37 -8.05 10.54 10.74
C LEU A 37 -9.51 10.26 11.14
N GLY A 38 -9.80 9.96 12.42
CA GLY A 38 -11.14 9.55 12.84
C GLY A 38 -11.57 8.14 12.36
N TRP A 39 -10.60 7.28 12.02
CA TRP A 39 -10.82 5.94 11.44
C TRP A 39 -10.64 4.79 12.45
N GLN A 40 -10.89 5.05 13.74
CA GLN A 40 -10.62 4.06 14.80
C GLN A 40 -11.48 2.80 14.68
N LYS A 41 -12.69 2.93 14.13
CA LYS A 41 -13.66 1.83 13.94
C LYS A 41 -13.75 1.33 12.50
N GLU A 42 -12.98 1.94 11.59
CA GLU A 42 -13.06 1.69 10.15
C GLU A 42 -12.19 0.51 9.73
N LEU A 43 -12.58 -0.16 8.63
CA LEU A 43 -11.77 -1.18 7.98
C LEU A 43 -10.75 -0.48 7.07
N VAL A 44 -9.48 -0.41 7.51
CA VAL A 44 -8.45 0.32 6.78
C VAL A 44 -7.50 -0.64 6.07
N PHE A 45 -7.42 -0.48 4.75
CA PHE A 45 -6.43 -1.09 3.87
C PHE A 45 -5.19 -0.19 3.79
N LEU A 46 -4.00 -0.78 3.70
CA LEU A 46 -2.72 -0.07 3.63
C LEU A 46 -1.93 -0.49 2.38
N CYS A 47 -1.49 0.49 1.60
CA CYS A 47 -0.53 0.30 0.53
C CYS A 47 0.69 1.20 0.79
N LEU A 48 1.88 0.59 0.89
CA LEU A 48 3.16 1.29 1.15
C LEU A 48 4.05 1.39 -0.10
N ARG A 49 3.54 1.02 -1.28
CA ARG A 49 4.33 1.02 -2.51
C ARG A 49 4.37 2.43 -3.11
N SER A 50 5.47 2.78 -3.76
CA SER A 50 5.52 3.97 -4.61
C SER A 50 4.40 3.93 -5.64
N MET A 51 3.89 5.09 -6.03
CA MET A 51 2.81 5.22 -7.00
C MET A 51 3.38 5.20 -8.42
N GLU A 52 4.13 4.15 -8.73
CA GLU A 52 4.73 3.92 -10.04
C GLU A 52 4.04 2.74 -10.75
N PRO A 53 3.95 2.77 -12.10
CA PRO A 53 3.18 1.78 -12.86
C PRO A 53 3.54 0.32 -12.56
N GLN A 54 4.81 0.02 -12.31
CA GLN A 54 5.30 -1.32 -12.02
C GLN A 54 4.76 -1.92 -10.70
N TYR A 55 4.17 -1.09 -9.83
CA TYR A 55 3.62 -1.51 -8.54
C TYR A 55 2.11 -1.69 -8.56
N GLY A 56 1.42 -1.35 -9.65
CA GLY A 56 -0.01 -1.62 -9.83
C GLY A 56 -0.91 -0.96 -8.79
N VAL A 57 -0.55 0.24 -8.31
CA VAL A 57 -1.34 0.97 -7.30
C VAL A 57 -2.71 1.39 -7.85
N ASP A 58 -2.81 1.58 -9.18
CA ASP A 58 -4.09 1.80 -9.86
C ASP A 58 -5.04 0.59 -9.73
N ILE A 59 -4.51 -0.63 -9.73
CA ILE A 59 -5.29 -1.86 -9.52
C ILE A 59 -5.82 -1.90 -8.08
N VAL A 60 -4.99 -1.51 -7.10
CA VAL A 60 -5.41 -1.36 -5.70
C VAL A 60 -6.54 -0.35 -5.59
N MET A 61 -6.42 0.81 -6.24
CA MET A 61 -7.47 1.83 -6.24
C MET A 61 -8.78 1.31 -6.86
N LYS A 62 -8.71 0.67 -8.04
CA LYS A 62 -9.89 0.08 -8.71
C LYS A 62 -10.59 -0.97 -7.83
N ALA A 63 -9.82 -1.85 -7.18
CA ALA A 63 -10.36 -2.83 -6.26
C ALA A 63 -10.96 -2.18 -5.01
N PHE A 64 -10.34 -1.12 -4.50
CA PHE A 64 -10.86 -0.36 -3.36
C PHE A 64 -12.19 0.33 -3.69
N ILE A 65 -12.34 0.92 -4.88
CA ILE A 65 -13.60 1.53 -5.33
C ILE A 65 -14.74 0.51 -5.26
N GLN A 66 -14.52 -0.71 -5.78
CA GLN A 66 -15.51 -1.79 -5.70
C GLN A 66 -15.79 -2.24 -4.26
N THR A 67 -14.75 -2.24 -3.42
CA THR A 67 -14.87 -2.62 -2.00
C THR A 67 -15.68 -1.59 -1.22
N ALA A 68 -15.41 -0.30 -1.41
CA ALA A 68 -16.08 0.80 -0.72
C ALA A 68 -17.58 0.88 -1.07
N ALA A 69 -17.95 0.52 -2.31
CA ALA A 69 -19.35 0.39 -2.70
C ALA A 69 -20.11 -0.66 -1.88
N ARG A 70 -19.43 -1.71 -1.40
CA ARG A 70 -20.02 -2.81 -0.62
C ARG A 70 -19.84 -2.64 0.89
N TYR A 71 -18.79 -1.94 1.30
CA TYR A 71 -18.40 -1.71 2.68
C TYR A 71 -18.12 -0.22 2.90
N PRO A 72 -19.13 0.59 3.27
CA PRO A 72 -18.97 2.03 3.47
C PRO A 72 -17.94 2.40 4.56
N GLN A 73 -17.64 1.48 5.47
CA GLN A 73 -16.59 1.62 6.49
C GLN A 73 -15.16 1.37 5.97
N ALA A 74 -15.02 1.01 4.69
CA ALA A 74 -13.70 0.79 4.10
C ALA A 74 -12.96 2.11 3.89
N ARG A 75 -11.67 2.11 4.23
CA ARG A 75 -10.74 3.23 4.06
C ARG A 75 -9.44 2.74 3.44
N LEU A 76 -8.77 3.58 2.67
CA LEU A 76 -7.50 3.25 2.02
C LEU A 76 -6.42 4.26 2.43
N LEU A 77 -5.31 3.76 2.97
CA LEU A 77 -4.08 4.51 3.16
C LEU A 77 -3.14 4.21 2.00
N LEU A 78 -2.85 5.24 1.19
CA LEU A 78 -1.80 5.21 0.19
C LEU A 78 -0.60 6.00 0.73
N MET A 79 0.47 5.28 1.08
CA MET A 79 1.72 5.87 1.56
C MET A 79 2.80 5.74 0.48
N GLY A 80 3.57 6.81 0.30
CA GLY A 80 4.50 7.00 -0.80
C GLY A 80 4.07 8.14 -1.72
N ALA A 81 4.81 8.31 -2.80
CA ALA A 81 4.50 9.20 -3.91
C ALA A 81 4.92 8.52 -5.23
N GLY A 82 4.62 9.14 -6.36
CA GLY A 82 5.09 8.68 -7.66
C GLY A 82 4.34 9.32 -8.82
N SER A 83 4.74 8.95 -10.03
CA SER A 83 4.22 9.48 -11.29
C SER A 83 2.70 9.32 -11.44
N GLN A 84 2.08 8.32 -10.79
CA GLN A 84 0.64 8.05 -10.88
C GLN A 84 -0.20 8.78 -9.83
N GLU A 85 0.39 9.57 -8.92
CA GLU A 85 -0.35 10.16 -7.79
C GLU A 85 -1.54 11.01 -8.26
N GLN A 86 -1.36 11.88 -9.25
CA GLN A 86 -2.44 12.73 -9.75
C GLN A 86 -3.58 11.90 -10.37
N ALA A 87 -3.25 10.83 -11.10
CA ALA A 87 -4.26 9.94 -11.68
C ALA A 87 -5.04 9.18 -10.59
N LEU A 88 -4.36 8.75 -9.52
CA LEU A 88 -4.98 8.11 -8.36
C LEU A 88 -5.91 9.07 -7.61
N ARG A 89 -5.53 10.34 -7.44
CA ARG A 89 -6.40 11.35 -6.84
C ARG A 89 -7.66 11.58 -7.68
N ARG A 90 -7.53 11.70 -9.00
CA ARG A 90 -8.69 11.81 -9.91
C ARG A 90 -9.62 10.61 -9.81
N MET A 91 -9.09 9.38 -9.74
CA MET A 91 -9.91 8.19 -9.53
C MET A 91 -10.71 8.24 -8.22
N ALA A 92 -10.14 8.77 -7.14
CA ALA A 92 -10.86 8.95 -5.87
C ALA A 92 -11.97 10.01 -5.99
N GLU A 93 -11.68 11.13 -6.67
CA GLU A 93 -12.64 12.22 -6.90
C GLU A 93 -13.82 11.76 -7.77
N GLU A 94 -13.53 11.13 -8.91
CA GLU A 94 -14.53 10.63 -9.87
C GLU A 94 -15.41 9.53 -9.27
N SER A 95 -14.91 8.78 -8.29
CA SER A 95 -15.68 7.76 -7.56
C SER A 95 -16.39 8.29 -6.31
N GLY A 96 -16.22 9.57 -5.96
CA GLY A 96 -16.80 10.16 -4.75
C GLY A 96 -16.18 9.64 -3.44
N LEU A 97 -14.98 9.06 -3.51
CA LEU A 97 -14.29 8.41 -2.40
C LEU A 97 -13.11 9.22 -1.84
N THR A 98 -13.03 10.53 -2.14
CA THR A 98 -11.97 11.41 -1.63
C THR A 98 -11.80 11.30 -0.11
N GLU A 99 -12.88 11.27 0.65
CA GLU A 99 -12.86 11.14 2.13
C GLU A 99 -12.52 9.72 2.61
N HIS A 100 -12.56 8.73 1.73
CA HIS A 100 -12.25 7.34 2.03
C HIS A 100 -10.79 6.97 1.74
N VAL A 101 -10.06 7.82 1.00
CA VAL A 101 -8.68 7.58 0.60
C VAL A 101 -7.77 8.67 1.17
N HIS A 102 -6.77 8.27 1.95
CA HIS A 102 -5.77 9.18 2.48
C HIS A 102 -4.41 8.95 1.81
N PHE A 103 -3.91 10.02 1.19
CA PHE A 103 -2.59 10.09 0.58
C PHE A 103 -1.60 10.66 1.61
N GLY A 104 -0.81 9.78 2.23
CA GLY A 104 0.03 10.14 3.37
C GLY A 104 1.46 10.57 3.04
N GLY A 105 1.83 10.60 1.75
CA GLY A 105 3.19 10.92 1.31
C GLY A 105 4.22 9.90 1.78
N PHE A 106 5.51 10.26 1.72
CA PHE A 106 6.59 9.38 2.17
C PHE A 106 6.59 9.18 3.68
N VAL A 107 6.89 7.94 4.09
CA VAL A 107 7.10 7.55 5.47
C VAL A 107 8.55 7.11 5.62
N SER A 108 9.26 7.71 6.57
CA SER A 108 10.65 7.39 6.95
C SER A 108 10.71 6.90 8.39
#